data_AF-A0A357SZL7-F1
#
_entry.id   AF-A0A357SZL7-F1
#
_cell.length_a   1.000
_cell.length_b   1.000
_cell.length_c   1.000
_cell.angle_alpha   90.00
_cell.angle_beta   90.00
_cell.angle_gamma   90.00
#
_symmetry.space_group_name_H-M   'P 1'
#
loop_
_entity.id
_entity.type
_entity.pdbx_description
1 polymer ?
#
loop_
_entity_poly.entity_id
_entity_poly.type
_entity_poly.pdbx_seq_one_letter_code
_entity_poly.pdbx_strand_id
1 'polypeptide(L)' 'MEGPSAKKQEIFAGRTCSNKLVLFPPKRPSVELVGKEIKVQIEKGLTYTLRGKEID' A
#
# COMPACT_ATOMS: atom_id res chain seq x y z
N MET A 1 2.90 -26.34 -2.48
CA MET A 1 4.28 -25.88 -2.68
C MET A 1 4.19 -24.47 -3.24
N GLU A 2 4.26 -23.45 -2.38
CA GLU A 2 4.31 -22.06 -2.83
C GLU A 2 5.70 -21.82 -3.43
N GLY A 3 5.74 -21.45 -4.72
CA GLY A 3 7.00 -21.19 -5.42
C GLY A 3 7.71 -19.94 -4.88
N PRO A 4 9.03 -19.80 -5.10
CA PRO A 4 9.76 -18.63 -4.65
C PRO A 4 9.22 -17.38 -5.35
N SER A 5 8.53 -16.51 -4.60
CA SER A 5 8.03 -15.24 -5.10
C SER A 5 9.22 -14.29 -5.29
N ALA A 6 9.69 -14.17 -6.53
CA ALA A 6 10.67 -13.17 -6.93
C ALA A 6 10.12 -11.77 -6.63
N LYS A 7 10.84 -11.02 -5.78
CA LYS A 7 10.56 -9.65 -5.29
C LYS A 7 9.59 -9.59 -4.10
N LYS A 8 10.16 -9.81 -2.92
CA LYS A 8 9.58 -9.43 -1.63
C LYS A 8 9.67 -7.89 -1.47
N GLN A 9 9.01 -7.14 -2.35
CA GLN A 9 8.77 -5.72 -2.07
C GLN A 9 7.78 -5.67 -0.91
N GLU A 10 8.14 -4.99 0.17
CA GLU A 10 7.21 -4.72 1.27
C GLU A 10 6.03 -3.93 0.70
N ILE A 11 4.82 -4.41 0.97
CA ILE A 11 3.58 -3.74 0.59
C ILE A 11 2.90 -3.30 1.87
N PHE A 12 2.65 -2.01 1.98
CA PHE A 12 1.96 -1.41 3.09
C PHE A 12 0.46 -1.34 2.77
N ALA A 13 -0.34 -1.42 3.84
CA ALA A 13 -1.79 -1.37 3.75
C ALA A 13 -2.31 -0.21 4.59
N GLY A 14 -3.24 0.56 4.01
CA GLY A 14 -3.92 1.67 4.68
C GLY A 14 -5.39 1.72 4.30
N ARG A 15 -6.15 2.58 4.97
CA ARG A 15 -7.55 2.87 4.63
C ARG A 15 -7.71 4.33 4.25
N THR A 16 -8.47 4.56 3.17
CA THR A 16 -8.90 5.93 2.83
C THR A 16 -10.01 6.41 3.78
N CYS A 17 -10.33 7.70 3.74
CA CYS A 17 -11.48 8.26 4.46
C CYS A 17 -12.82 7.58 4.12
N SER A 18 -12.97 7.06 2.89
CA SER A 18 -14.14 6.27 2.46
C SER A 18 -14.03 4.78 2.84
N ASN A 19 -13.13 4.43 3.77
CA ASN A 19 -12.91 3.08 4.29
C ASN A 19 -12.46 2.03 3.24
N LYS A 20 -11.89 2.47 2.11
CA LYS A 20 -11.36 1.56 1.08
C LYS A 20 -9.95 1.12 1.45
N LEU A 21 -9.65 -0.18 1.29
CA LEU A 21 -8.33 -0.73 1.51
C LEU A 21 -7.39 -0.33 0.37
N VAL A 22 -6.25 0.27 0.70
CA VAL A 22 -5.22 0.71 -0.25
C VAL A 22 -3.94 -0.07 0.01
N LEU A 23 -3.35 -0.60 -1.05
CA LEU A 23 -2.06 -1.27 -1.07
C LEU A 23 -1.06 -0.41 -1.83
N PHE A 24 0.08 -0.12 -1.21
CA PHE A 24 1.12 0.69 -1.83
C PHE A 24 2.51 0.23 -1.37
N PRO A 25 3.53 0.30 -2.24
CA PRO A 25 4.91 0.12 -1.82
C PRO A 25 5.36 1.38 -1.06
N PRO A 26 5.96 1.26 0.14
CA PRO A 26 6.45 2.41 0.88
C PRO A 26 7.68 3.01 0.19
N LYS A 27 7.86 4.33 0.26
CA LYS A 27 9.11 4.96 -0.22
C LYS A 27 10.30 4.63 0.65
N ARG A 28 10.08 4.40 1.95
CA ARG A 28 11.10 4.05 2.94
C ARG A 28 10.60 2.87 3.78
N PRO A 29 11.41 1.84 4.03
CA PRO A 29 11.06 0.78 4.97
C PRO A 29 11.08 1.36 6.37
N SER A 30 9.96 1.98 6.78
CA SER A 30 9.77 2.46 8.14
C SER A 30 8.44 1.99 8.66
N VAL A 31 8.48 1.26 9.77
CA VAL A 31 7.32 0.75 10.53
C VAL A 31 6.50 1.91 11.12
N GLU A 32 7.01 3.13 11.08
CA GLU A 32 6.43 4.33 11.69
C GLU A 32 5.23 4.94 10.96
N LEU A 33 4.72 4.30 9.90
CA LEU A 33 3.55 4.79 9.14
C LEU A 33 2.21 4.34 9.73
N VAL A 34 2.21 3.38 10.66
CA VAL A 34 0.97 2.90 11.30
C VAL A 34 0.34 4.02 12.13
N GLY A 35 -0.94 4.30 11.87
CA GLY A 35 -1.70 5.34 12.58
C GLY A 35 -1.43 6.76 12.11
N LYS A 36 -0.58 6.96 11.11
CA LYS A 36 -0.33 8.29 10.50
C LYS A 36 -1.19 8.48 9.26
N GLU A 37 -1.60 9.72 9.04
CA GLU A 37 -2.16 10.12 7.76
C GLU A 37 -1.03 10.33 6.75
N ILE A 38 -1.17 9.72 5.58
CA ILE A 38 -0.22 9.82 4.47
C ILE A 38 -0.96 10.09 3.17
N LYS A 39 -0.29 10.72 2.22
CA LYS A 39 -0.84 10.91 0.88
C LYS A 39 -0.43 9.75 -0.02
N VAL A 40 -1.43 9.15 -0.66
CA VAL A 40 -1.23 8.07 -1.63
C VAL A 40 -1.98 8.43 -2.91
N GLN A 41 -1.27 8.44 -4.04
CA GLN A 41 -1.89 8.58 -5.34
C GLN A 41 -2.41 7.20 -5.77
N ILE A 42 -3.72 7.10 -6.03
CA ILE A 42 -4.33 5.85 -6.52
C ILE A 42 -4.04 5.72 -8.01
N GLU A 43 -3.40 4.62 -8.39
CA GLU A 43 -3.04 4.31 -9.77
C GLU A 43 -4.03 3.32 -10.40
N LYS A 44 -4.57 2.38 -9.59
CA LYS A 44 -5.46 1.32 -10.08
C LYS A 44 -6.50 0.91 -9.04
N GLY A 45 -7.75 0.81 -9.47
CA GLY A 45 -8.80 0.10 -8.73
C GLY A 45 -8.78 -1.39 -9.05
N LEU A 46 -8.82 -2.23 -8.02
CA LEU A 46 -9.05 -3.68 -8.11
C LEU A 46 -10.44 -4.01 -7.55
N THR A 47 -10.85 -5.28 -7.66
CA THR A 47 -12.19 -5.74 -7.25
C THR A 47 -12.54 -5.34 -5.81
N TYR A 48 -11.57 -5.39 -4.88
CA TYR A 48 -11.80 -5.12 -3.45
C TYR A 48 -10.79 -4.16 -2.83
N THR A 49 -9.75 -3.77 -3.56
CA THR A 49 -8.65 -2.96 -3.05
C THR A 49 -8.27 -1.89 -4.06
N LEU A 50 -7.60 -0.86 -3.58
CA LEU A 50 -6.95 0.13 -4.41
C LEU A 50 -5.45 -0.14 -4.39
N ARG A 51 -4.79 0.12 -5.51
CA ARG A 51 -3.34 0.11 -5.62
C ARG A 51 -2.86 1.52 -5.95
N GLY A 52 -1.84 1.96 -5.24
CA GLY A 52 -1.28 3.29 -5.43
C GLY A 52 0.16 3.39 -5.01
N LYS A 53 0.65 4.63 -4.99
CA LYS A 53 2.02 4.99 -4.64
C LYS A 53 2.02 6.15 -3.66
N GLU A 54 2.87 6.06 -2.65
CA GLU A 54 3.08 7.14 -1.68
C GLU A 54 3.63 8.41 -2.37
N ILE A 55 3.04 9.55 -2.04
CA ILE A 55 3.46 10.89 -2.49
C ILE A 55 3.73 11.79 -1.28
N ASP A 56 4.52 12.84 -1.48
CA ASP A 56 4.86 13.85 -0.45
C ASP A 56 3.70 14.86 -0.26
#